data_AF-A0ABD8AIG1-F1
#
_entry.id   AF-A0ABD8AIG1-F1
#
_cell.length_a   1.000
_cell.length_b   1.000
_cell.length_c   1.000
_cell.angle_alpha   90.00
_cell.angle_beta   90.00
_cell.angle_gamma   90.00
#
_symmetry.space_group_name_H-M   'P 1'
#
loop_
_entity.id
_entity.type
_entity.pdbx_description
1 polymer ?
#
loop_
_entity_poly.entity_id
_entity_poly.type
_entity_poly.pdbx_seq_one_letter_code
_entity_poly.pdbx_strand_id
1 'polypeptide(L)' 'MVIKNILKTKFKNNFILHSDRGPAHSSSKYVDKIKKMKRKISMSRIRNSLDNREIEFFFNS' A
#
# COMPACT_ATOMS: atom_id res chain seq x y z
N MET A 1 5.63 11.27 0.46
CA MET A 1 5.33 11.21 -0.99
C MET A 1 4.14 10.29 -1.27
N VAL A 2 4.19 9.02 -0.83
CA VAL A 2 3.14 8.00 -1.04
C VAL A 2 1.73 8.45 -0.65
N ILE A 3 1.52 8.96 0.57
CA ILE A 3 0.18 9.42 1.02
C ILE A 3 -0.38 10.53 0.13
N LYS A 4 0.46 11.49 -0.29
CA LYS A 4 0.01 12.58 -1.17
C LYS A 4 -0.50 12.03 -2.50
N ASN A 5 0.16 11.01 -3.06
CA ASN A 5 -0.28 10.37 -4.30
C ASN A 5 -1.59 9.60 -4.09
N ILE A 6 -1.71 8.83 -3.01
CA ILE A 6 -2.96 8.10 -2.67
C ILE A 6 -4.15 9.05 -2.49
N LEU A 7 -3.92 10.26 -1.97
CA LEU A 7 -4.96 11.28 -1.81
C LEU A 7 -5.36 11.95 -3.12
N LYS A 8 -4.41 12.09 -4.06
CA LYS A 8 -4.68 12.65 -5.40
C LYS A 8 -5.37 11.64 -6.32
N THR A 9 -5.12 10.35 -6.12
CA THR A 9 -5.75 9.30 -6.93
C THR A 9 -7.21 9.11 -6.55
N LYS A 10 -8.10 9.23 -7.55
CA LYS A 10 -9.54 8.92 -7.43
C LYS A 10 -9.74 7.41 -7.49
N PHE A 11 -9.52 6.73 -6.36
CA PHE A 11 -9.87 5.32 -6.25
C PHE A 11 -11.39 5.12 -6.25
N LYS A 12 -11.86 4.04 -6.87
CA LYS A 12 -13.23 3.56 -6.71
C LYS A 12 -13.49 3.18 -5.25
N ASN A 13 -14.75 3.17 -4.85
CA ASN A 13 -15.13 2.71 -3.51
C ASN A 13 -14.71 1.23 -3.32
N ASN A 14 -14.41 0.84 -2.08
CA ASN A 14 -14.09 -0.54 -1.66
C ASN A 14 -12.80 -1.18 -2.19
N PHE A 15 -11.76 -0.40 -2.49
CA PHE A 15 -10.46 -0.99 -2.82
C PHE A 15 -9.62 -1.36 -1.58
N ILE A 16 -8.70 -2.30 -1.78
CA ILE A 16 -7.68 -2.71 -0.81
C ILE A 16 -6.34 -2.17 -1.30
N LEU A 17 -5.60 -1.52 -0.41
CA LEU A 17 -4.23 -1.10 -0.72
C LEU A 17 -3.27 -2.17 -0.19
N HIS A 18 -2.60 -2.87 -1.10
CA HIS A 18 -1.58 -3.87 -0.77
C HIS A 18 -0.18 -3.27 -0.97
N SER A 19 0.72 -3.47 0.00
CA SER A 19 2.10 -2.98 -0.07
C SER A 19 3.06 -3.88 0.70
N ASP A 20 4.34 -3.79 0.39
CA ASP A 20 5.37 -4.31 1.29
C ASP A 20 5.32 -3.66 2.67
N ARG A 21 5.96 -4.32 3.64
CA ARG A 21 6.19 -3.78 4.99
C ARG A 21 7.30 -2.73 5.06
N GLY A 22 7.63 -2.08 3.94
CA GLY A 22 8.62 -1.01 3.89
C GLY A 22 8.30 0.14 4.86
N PRO A 23 9.30 0.87 5.36
CA PRO A 23 9.13 1.91 6.38
C PRO A 23 8.17 3.04 5.97
N ALA A 24 8.03 3.29 4.66
CA ALA A 24 7.09 4.26 4.11
C ALA A 24 5.60 3.84 4.25
N HIS A 25 5.33 2.54 4.31
CA HIS A 25 4.00 1.95 4.37
C HIS A 25 3.65 1.43 5.77
N SER A 26 4.66 1.13 6.59
CA SER A 26 4.50 0.63 7.97
C SER A 26 4.45 1.74 9.03
N SER A 27 4.62 3.02 8.66
CA SER A 27 4.55 4.14 9.60
C SER A 27 3.15 4.30 10.19
N SER A 28 3.04 4.55 11.50
CA SER A 28 1.77 4.81 12.18
C SER A 28 0.95 5.92 11.51
N LYS A 29 1.61 7.01 11.10
CA LYS A 29 1.00 8.13 10.37
C LYS A 29 0.34 7.68 9.06
N TYR A 30 0.92 6.71 8.38
CA TYR A 30 0.37 6.13 7.16
C TYR A 30 -0.89 5.32 7.45
N VAL A 31 -0.77 4.38 8.39
CA VAL A 31 -1.87 3.49 8.79
C VAL A 31 -3.07 4.29 9.28
N ASP A 32 -2.85 5.29 10.15
CA ASP A 32 -3.92 6.15 10.67
C ASP A 32 -4.60 6.96 9.58
N LYS A 33 -3.83 7.46 8.60
CA LYS A 33 -4.39 8.23 7.48
C LYS A 33 -5.30 7.35 6.62
N ILE A 34 -4.89 6.12 6.30
CA ILE A 34 -5.70 5.22 5.46
C ILE A 34 -6.93 4.70 6.23
N LYS A 35 -6.80 4.40 7.53
CA LYS A 35 -7.94 4.07 8.39
C LYS A 35 -8.99 5.18 8.43
N LYS A 36 -8.56 6.45 8.54
CA LYS A 36 -9.47 7.62 8.46
C LYS A 36 -10.24 7.71 7.15
N MET A 37 -9.71 7.14 6.06
CA MET A 37 -10.38 7.09 4.76
C MET A 37 -11.36 5.91 4.64
N LYS A 38 -11.61 5.14 5.71
CA LYS A 38 -12.41 3.90 5.69
C LYS A 38 -11.92 2.88 4.66
N ARG A 39 -10.61 2.83 4.42
CA ARG A 39 -9.96 1.97 3.44
C ARG A 39 -9.26 0.79 4.13
N LYS A 40 -9.18 -0.36 3.46
CA LYS A 40 -8.48 -1.55 3.95
C LYS A 40 -7.02 -1.51 3.48
N ILE A 41 -6.09 -1.75 4.40
CA ILE A 41 -4.67 -1.94 4.11
C ILE A 41 -4.36 -3.42 4.24
N SER A 42 -3.64 -3.96 3.27
CA SER A 42 -3.03 -5.28 3.31
C SER A 42 -1.52 -5.11 3.18
N MET A 43 -0.74 -5.91 3.91
CA MET A 43 0.72 -5.85 3.83
C MET A 43 1.32 -7.24 3.71
N SER A 44 2.42 -7.34 2.99
CA SER A 44 3.16 -8.58 2.77
C SER A 44 3.77 -9.14 4.05
N ARG A 45 4.07 -10.43 4.05
CA ARG A 45 4.73 -11.08 5.19
C ARG A 45 6.16 -10.55 5.34
N ILE A 46 6.68 -10.59 6.58
CA ILE A 46 8.06 -10.16 6.84
C ILE A 46 9.02 -11.09 6.07
N ARG A 47 9.89 -10.52 5.23
CA ARG A 47 10.93 -11.20 4.43
C ARG A 47 10.40 -12.16 3.35
N ASN A 48 9.22 -11.92 2.80
CA ASN A 48 8.70 -12.70 1.67
C ASN A 48 8.36 -11.80 0.47
N SER A 49 9.26 -11.71 -0.52
CA SER A 49 9.05 -10.89 -1.73
C SER A 49 7.99 -11.49 -2.68
N LEU A 50 7.67 -12.78 -2.54
CA LEU A 50 6.67 -13.44 -3.37
C LEU A 50 5.27 -12.81 -3.26
N ASP A 51 4.94 -12.20 -2.13
CA ASP A 51 3.66 -11.51 -1.94
C ASP A 51 3.55 -10.25 -2.83
N ASN A 52 4.66 -9.75 -3.37
CA ASN A 52 4.75 -8.59 -4.27
C ASN A 52 5.14 -8.96 -5.70
N ARG A 53 5.17 -10.25 -6.03
CA ARG A 53 5.74 -10.73 -7.30
C ARG A 53 5.12 -10.08 -8.52
N GLU A 54 3.81 -9.85 -8.53
CA GLU A 54 3.12 -9.23 -9.66
C GLU A 54 3.59 -7.79 -9.91
N ILE A 55 3.80 -7.02 -8.84
CA ILE A 55 4.28 -5.63 -8.96
C ILE A 55 5.78 -5.60 -9.29
N GLU A 56 6.57 -6.54 -8.76
CA GLU A 56 7.98 -6.69 -9.12
C GLU A 56 8.14 -7.05 -10.61
N PHE A 57 7.31 -7.96 -11.14
CA PHE A 57 7.30 -8.32 -12.56
C PHE A 57 6.96 -7.12 -13.45
N PHE A 58 5.95 -6.34 -13.07
CA PHE A 58 5.53 -5.15 -13.82
C PHE A 58 6.63 -4.09 -13.92
N PHE A 59 7.39 -3.85 -12.85
CA PHE A 59 8.49 -2.87 -12.85
C PHE A 59 9.80 -3.40 -13.44
N ASN A 60 9.92 -4.71 -13.60
CA ASN A 60 11.07 -5.36 -14.24
C ASN A 60 10.84 -5.59 -15.75
N SER A 61 9.76 -5.01 -16.31
CA SER A 61 9.36 -5.07 -17.73
C SER A 61 9.59 -3.73 -18.43
#